data_AF-A0A0F8XGV0-F1
#
_entry.id   AF-A0A0F8XGV0-F1
#
_cell.length_a   1.000
_cell.length_b   1.000
_cell.length_c   1.000
_cell.angle_alpha   90.00
_cell.angle_beta   90.00
_cell.angle_gamma   90.00
#
_symmetry.space_group_name_H-M   'P 1'
#
loop_
_entity.id
_entity.type
_entity.pdbx_description
1 polymer ?
#
loop_
_entity_poly.entity_id
_entity_poly.type
_entity_poly.pdbx_seq_one_letter_code
_entity_poly.pdbx_strand_id
1 'polypeptide(L)'
;MSGTIFGYFEAPEDKTPTFDPGLCVPCPFCLQAVANGSIKTISLMPIGGSRSYFYRAHKSCYEQASSEDVTKIESSLIDTPEC
;
A
#
# COMPACT_ATOMS: atom_id res chain seq x y z
N MET A 1 -9.32 -11.45 -10.91
CA MET A 1 -9.41 -10.81 -9.58
C MET A 1 -8.22 -9.89 -9.44
N SER A 2 -8.35 -8.62 -9.83
CA SER A 2 -7.31 -7.62 -9.55
C SER A 2 -7.48 -7.17 -8.10
N GLY A 3 -6.90 -7.93 -7.17
CA GLY A 3 -6.82 -7.50 -5.78
C GLY A 3 -5.81 -6.36 -5.70
N THR A 4 -6.26 -5.16 -5.35
CA THR A 4 -5.35 -4.04 -5.11
C THR A 4 -4.50 -4.32 -3.87
N ILE A 5 -3.21 -3.98 -3.93
CA ILE A 5 -2.29 -4.07 -2.78
C ILE A 5 -2.47 -2.90 -1.79
N PHE A 6 -3.28 -1.92 -2.17
CA PHE A 6 -3.53 -0.71 -1.39
C PHE A 6 -4.82 -0.83 -0.58
N GLY A 7 -4.74 -0.49 0.70
CA GLY A 7 -5.89 -0.14 1.51
C GLY A 7 -6.11 1.36 1.55
N TYR A 8 -7.26 1.79 2.03
CA TYR A 8 -7.56 3.21 2.22
C TYR A 8 -8.50 3.50 3.38
N PHE A 9 -8.43 4.74 3.86
CA PHE A 9 -9.35 5.40 4.78
C PHE A 9 -10.06 6.52 4.02
N GLU A 10 -11.38 6.64 4.22
CA GLU A 10 -12.18 7.69 3.57
C GLU A 10 -12.02 9.02 4.31
N ALA A 11 -11.84 8.99 5.63
CA ALA A 11 -11.69 10.18 6.47
C ALA A 11 -10.51 10.08 7.45
N PRO A 12 -9.89 11.21 7.84
CA PRO A 12 -8.80 11.23 8.83
C PRO A 12 -9.19 10.71 10.22
N GLU A 13 -10.48 10.73 10.53
CA GLU A 13 -11.03 10.35 11.85
C GLU A 13 -11.35 8.86 11.95
N ASP A 14 -11.23 8.14 10.82
CA ASP A 14 -11.51 6.71 10.74
C ASP A 14 -10.51 5.92 11.60
N LYS A 15 -11.04 5.11 12.51
CA LYS A 15 -10.23 4.22 13.37
C LYS A 15 -9.89 2.89 12.68
N THR A 16 -10.60 2.56 11.61
CA THR A 16 -10.45 1.34 10.83
C THR A 16 -10.47 1.68 9.35
N PRO A 17 -9.64 1.03 8.52
CA PRO A 17 -9.64 1.30 7.09
C PRO A 17 -10.99 0.95 6.46
N THR A 18 -11.45 1.78 5.54
CA THR A 18 -12.63 1.55 4.71
C THR A 18 -12.41 0.32 3.83
N PHE A 19 -11.20 0.16 3.31
CA PHE A 19 -10.77 -1.04 2.61
C PHE A 19 -9.42 -1.50 3.14
N ASP A 20 -9.35 -2.76 3.59
CA ASP A 20 -8.12 -3.42 3.99
C ASP A 20 -7.84 -4.62 3.06
N PRO A 21 -6.73 -4.60 2.28
CA PRO A 21 -6.34 -5.74 1.45
C PRO A 21 -5.95 -6.99 2.26
N GLY A 22 -5.82 -6.88 3.57
CA GLY A 22 -5.40 -7.93 4.48
C GLY A 22 -3.90 -8.21 4.41
N LEU A 23 -3.49 -9.39 4.92
CA LEU A 23 -2.09 -9.83 4.99
C LEU A 23 -1.75 -10.90 3.95
N CYS A 24 -2.75 -11.41 3.23
CA CYS A 24 -2.55 -12.41 2.18
C CYS A 24 -2.16 -11.78 0.83
N VAL A 25 -2.12 -10.44 0.74
CA VAL A 25 -1.65 -9.76 -0.46
C VAL A 25 -0.14 -9.92 -0.68
N PRO A 26 0.31 -9.90 -1.94
CA PRO A 26 1.73 -9.97 -2.25
C PRO A 26 2.46 -8.70 -1.78
N CYS A 27 3.69 -8.88 -1.29
CA CYS A 27 4.63 -7.80 -1.08
C CYS A 27 4.95 -7.17 -2.44
N PRO A 28 4.86 -5.84 -2.60
CA PRO A 28 5.05 -5.21 -3.90
C PRO A 28 6.49 -5.31 -4.44
N PHE A 29 7.47 -5.65 -3.60
CA PHE A 29 8.87 -5.78 -3.99
C PHE A 29 9.27 -7.20 -4.38
N CYS A 30 8.80 -8.22 -3.65
CA CYS A 30 9.24 -9.62 -3.84
C CYS A 30 8.11 -10.58 -4.24
N LEU A 31 6.88 -10.08 -4.33
CA LEU A 31 5.66 -10.79 -4.74
C LEU A 31 5.25 -11.97 -3.84
N GLN A 32 5.98 -12.25 -2.77
CA GLN A 32 5.58 -13.21 -1.73
C GLN A 32 4.53 -12.61 -0.81
N ALA A 33 3.63 -13.44 -0.25
CA ALA A 33 2.62 -12.98 0.71
C ALA A 33 3.27 -12.18 1.86
N VAL A 34 2.75 -11.00 2.17
CA VAL A 34 3.32 -10.13 3.23
C VAL A 34 3.27 -10.76 4.62
N ALA A 35 2.37 -11.72 4.84
CA ALA A 35 2.31 -12.50 6.08
C ALA A 35 3.56 -13.33 6.38
N ASN A 36 4.46 -13.54 5.41
CA ASN A 36 5.63 -14.43 5.55
C ASN A 36 6.86 -13.76 6.19
N GLY A 37 6.72 -12.58 6.83
CA GLY A 37 7.83 -11.93 7.49
C GLY A 37 7.45 -10.69 8.30
N SER A 38 8.47 -9.94 8.72
CA SER A 38 8.27 -8.66 9.40
C SER A 38 7.61 -7.66 8.46
N ILE A 39 6.46 -7.13 8.85
CA ILE A 39 5.64 -6.25 8.00
C ILE A 39 5.94 -4.79 8.33
N LYS A 40 5.99 -3.96 7.29
CA LYS A 40 5.95 -2.51 7.38
C LYS A 40 4.70 -2.02 6.65
N THR A 41 3.94 -1.14 7.31
CA THR A 41 2.83 -0.40 6.70
C THR A 41 3.34 0.96 6.26
N ILE A 42 3.07 1.33 5.02
CA ILE A 42 3.47 2.60 4.42
C ILE A 42 2.20 3.37 4.10
N SER A 43 2.02 4.53 4.73
CA SER A 43 0.88 5.41 4.50
C SER A 43 1.20 6.43 3.41
N LEU A 44 0.24 6.64 2.52
CA LEU A 44 0.33 7.54 1.37
C LEU A 44 -0.85 8.51 1.41
N MET A 45 -0.55 9.80 1.30
CA MET A 45 -1.57 10.84 1.18
C MET A 45 -1.37 11.57 -0.15
N PRO A 46 -2.20 11.31 -1.17
CA PRO A 46 -2.15 12.03 -2.43
C PRO A 46 -2.42 13.52 -2.23
N ILE A 47 -1.69 14.38 -2.93
CA ILE A 47 -1.91 15.82 -2.89
C ILE A 47 -3.28 16.12 -3.50
N GLY A 48 -4.17 16.72 -2.72
CA GLY A 48 -5.53 17.06 -3.17
C GLY A 48 -6.53 15.90 -3.15
N GLY A 49 -6.11 14.69 -2.72
CA GLY A 49 -7.02 13.57 -2.49
C GLY A 49 -7.77 13.69 -1.16
N SER A 50 -9.00 13.20 -1.11
CA SER A 50 -9.78 13.06 0.13
C SER A 50 -9.39 11.82 0.93
N ARG A 51 -8.93 10.77 0.23
CA ARG A 51 -8.57 9.47 0.80
C ARG A 51 -7.11 9.44 1.24
N SER A 52 -6.86 8.74 2.35
CA SER A 52 -5.52 8.33 2.76
C SER A 52 -5.33 6.85 2.45
N TYR A 53 -4.31 6.52 1.69
CA TYR A 53 -4.02 5.17 1.24
C TYR A 53 -2.89 4.56 2.07
N PHE A 54 -2.76 3.25 2.01
CA PHE A 54 -1.60 2.56 2.57
C PHE A 54 -1.34 1.26 1.81
N TYR A 55 -0.11 0.76 1.88
CA TYR A 55 0.22 -0.60 1.46
C TYR A 55 1.12 -1.27 2.49
N ARG A 56 1.20 -2.60 2.40
CA ARG A 56 2.05 -3.41 3.27
C ARG A 56 3.15 -4.05 2.45
N ALA A 57 4.35 -4.09 3.01
CA ALA A 57 5.50 -4.75 2.44
C ALA A 57 6.30 -5.45 3.54
N HIS A 58 7.17 -6.38 3.16
CA HIS A 58 8.20 -6.84 4.07
C HIS A 58 9.12 -5.67 4.42
N LYS A 59 9.39 -5.48 5.72
CA LYS A 59 10.26 -4.41 6.24
C LYS A 59 11.64 -4.44 5.56
N SER A 60 12.24 -5.62 5.45
CA SER A 60 13.54 -5.82 4.80
C SER A 60 13.50 -5.48 3.31
N CYS A 61 12.43 -5.81 2.60
CA CYS A 61 12.30 -5.45 1.19
C CYS A 61 12.19 -3.95 1.00
N TYR A 62 11.39 -3.27 1.81
CA TYR A 62 11.25 -1.81 1.75
C TYR A 62 12.56 -1.09 2.09
N GLU A 63 13.29 -1.55 3.11
CA GLU A 63 14.55 -0.92 3.53
C GLU A 63 15.69 -1.10 2.51
N GLN A 64 15.62 -2.14 1.67
CA GLN A 64 16.57 -2.38 0.59
C GLN A 64 16.10 -1.84 -0.76
N ALA A 65 14.86 -1.36 -0.85
CA ALA A 65 14.30 -0.87 -2.09
C ALA A 65 15.01 0.42 -2.53
N SER A 66 15.21 0.55 -3.84
CA SER A 66 15.64 1.81 -4.40
C SER A 66 14.52 2.85 -4.29
N SER A 67 14.87 4.13 -4.27
CA SER A 67 13.87 5.22 -4.34
C SER A 67 13.00 5.14 -5.59
N GLU A 68 13.55 4.62 -6.69
CA GLU A 68 12.81 4.40 -7.93
C GLU A 68 11.74 3.32 -7.78
N ASP A 69 12.04 2.22 -7.10
CA ASP A 69 11.07 1.13 -6.89
C ASP A 69 9.94 1.57 -5.97
N VAL A 70 10.27 2.29 -4.90
CA VAL A 70 9.27 2.90 -4.01
C VAL A 70 8.37 3.84 -4.82
N THR A 71 8.96 4.73 -5.62
CA THR A 71 8.20 5.68 -6.45
C THR A 71 7.29 4.98 -7.45
N LYS A 72 7.74 3.90 -8.10
CA LYS A 72 6.92 3.12 -9.05
C LYS A 72 5.70 2.52 -8.36
N ILE A 73 5.87 1.95 -7.17
CA ILE A 73 4.77 1.39 -6.39
C ILE A 73 3.79 2.50 -6.00
N GLU A 74 4.29 3.58 -5.40
CA GLU A 74 3.44 4.66 -4.90
C GLU A 74 2.71 5.41 -6.02
N SER A 75 3.35 5.54 -7.19
CA SER A 75 2.71 6.15 -8.38
C SER A 75 1.67 5.23 -9.03
N SER A 76 1.77 3.91 -8.89
CA SER A 76 0.75 2.98 -9.41
C SER A 76 -0.63 3.18 -8.77
N LEU A 77 -0.68 3.80 -7.58
CA LEU A 77 -1.91 4.24 -6.94
C LEU A 77 -2.58 5.38 -7.71
N ILE A 78 -1.79 6.33 -8.23
CA ILE A 78 -2.27 7.54 -8.93
C ILE A 78 -2.91 7.16 -10.28
N ASP A 79 -2.42 6.09 -10.91
CA ASP A 79 -2.97 5.58 -12.17
C ASP A 79 -4.27 4.75 -11.99
N THR A 80 -4.71 4.52 -10.74
CA THR A 80 -5.95 3.80 -10.47
C THR A 80 -7.09 4.82 -10.34
N PRO A 81 -8.01 4.93 -11.32
CA PRO A 81 -9.09 5.90 -11.25
C PRO A 81 -9.97 5.63 -10.03
N GLU A 82 -10.25 6.69 -9.25
CA GLU A 82 -11.24 6.66 -8.18
C GLU A 82 -12.60 6.37 -8.83
N CYS A 83 -13.04 5.09 -8.77
CA CYS A 83 -14.37 4.67 -9.21
C CYS A 83 -15.45 5.08 -8.21
#